data_AF-A0A442R6Y4-F1
#
_entry.id   AF-A0A442R6Y4-F1
#
_cell.length_a   1.000
_cell.length_b   1.000
_cell.length_c   1.000
_cell.angle_alpha   90.00
_cell.angle_beta   90.00
_cell.angle_gamma   90.00
#
_symmetry.space_group_name_H-M   'P 1'
#
loop_
_entity.id
_entity.type
_entity.pdbx_description
1 polymer ?
#
loop_
_entity_poly.entity_id
_entity_poly.type
_entity_poly.pdbx_seq_one_letter_code
_entity_poly.pdbx_strand_id
1 'polypeptide(L)'
;DASAALNFGFDRHPTHADRYERASEFVDVVTKLWDSWEDAALIADRQSGIFADTDKIHPINHIGKYHRVKGPLTLPRSPQGRPVYVQAGSSQDGRSFASRYAEAIFTAHQTLGNAQEFYADIKARVKSVG
;
A
#
# COMPACT_ATOMS: atom_id res chain seq x y z
N ASP A 1 17.65 -3.13 -8.51
CA ASP A 1 18.56 -3.00 -9.65
C ASP A 1 19.37 -1.73 -9.45
N ALA A 2 20.69 -1.89 -9.40
CA ALA A 2 21.60 -0.78 -9.18
C ALA A 2 21.56 0.24 -10.34
N SER A 3 21.31 -0.21 -11.57
CA SER A 3 21.23 0.66 -12.75
C SER A 3 19.95 1.50 -12.74
N ALA A 4 18.83 0.93 -12.29
CA ALA A 4 17.55 1.63 -12.24
C ALA A 4 17.59 2.87 -11.33
N ALA A 5 18.32 2.83 -10.22
CA ALA A 5 18.37 3.94 -9.26
C ALA A 5 18.83 5.27 -9.90
N LEU A 6 19.82 5.17 -10.80
CA LEU A 6 20.41 6.31 -11.49
C LEU A 6 19.42 7.03 -12.42
N ASN A 7 18.35 6.36 -12.86
CA ASN A 7 17.30 6.94 -13.71
C ASN A 7 16.21 7.67 -12.92
N PHE A 8 16.16 7.52 -11.59
CA PHE A 8 15.08 8.07 -10.73
C PHE A 8 15.60 9.03 -9.66
N GLY A 9 16.75 9.67 -9.91
CA GLY A 9 17.31 10.70 -9.04
C GLY A 9 17.96 10.16 -7.76
N PHE A 10 18.41 8.90 -7.75
CA PHE A 10 19.19 8.34 -6.66
C PHE A 10 20.64 8.13 -7.10
N ASP A 11 21.59 8.62 -6.32
CA ASP A 11 23.03 8.41 -6.56
C ASP A 11 23.43 6.94 -6.43
N ARG A 12 22.69 6.18 -5.62
CA ARG A 12 22.91 4.75 -5.38
C ARG A 12 21.60 4.04 -5.10
N HIS A 13 21.59 2.74 -5.31
CA HIS A 13 20.45 1.91 -4.93
C HIS A 13 20.24 1.98 -3.41
N PRO A 14 19.03 2.32 -2.91
CA PRO A 14 18.76 2.32 -1.49
C PRO A 14 18.96 0.93 -0.89
N THR A 15 19.29 0.88 0.41
CA THR A 15 19.51 -0.40 1.08
C THR A 15 18.23 -1.24 1.11
N HIS A 16 18.36 -2.55 1.36
CA HIS A 16 17.18 -3.42 1.45
C HIS A 16 16.19 -2.94 2.52
N ALA A 17 16.69 -2.56 3.71
CA ALA A 17 15.86 -2.05 4.80
C ALA A 17 15.20 -0.71 4.44
N ASP A 18 15.95 0.26 3.90
CA ASP A 18 15.40 1.57 3.51
C ASP A 18 14.28 1.44 2.47
N ARG A 19 14.39 0.45 1.56
CA ARG A 19 13.34 0.20 0.56
C ARG A 19 12.05 -0.26 1.21
N TYR A 20 12.11 -1.12 2.23
CA TYR A 20 10.90 -1.58 2.93
C TYR A 20 10.32 -0.51 3.85
N GLU A 21 11.14 0.29 4.53
CA GLU A 21 10.67 1.42 5.32
C GLU A 21 9.93 2.43 4.43
N ARG A 22 10.50 2.77 3.28
CA ARG A 22 9.85 3.62 2.28
C ARG A 22 8.60 2.99 1.68
N ALA A 23 8.61 1.69 1.41
CA ALA A 23 7.44 0.99 0.90
C ALA A 23 6.28 0.99 1.90
N SER A 24 6.56 0.87 3.20
CA SER A 24 5.55 0.94 4.26
C SER A 24 4.89 2.31 4.27
N GLU A 25 5.68 3.38 4.31
CA GLU A 25 5.15 4.74 4.25
C GLU A 25 4.37 5.00 2.95
N PHE A 26 4.85 4.48 1.82
CA PHE A 26 4.16 4.60 0.54
C PHE A 26 2.78 3.94 0.57
N VAL A 27 2.67 2.69 1.06
CA VAL A 27 1.38 1.98 1.17
C VAL A 27 0.44 2.72 2.11
N ASP A 28 0.93 3.25 3.23
CA ASP A 28 0.13 4.05 4.15
C ASP A 28 -0.41 5.32 3.47
N VAL A 29 0.42 6.03 2.69
CA VAL A 29 0.01 7.23 1.94
C VAL A 29 -1.05 6.90 0.89
N VAL A 30 -0.83 5.89 0.05
CA VAL A 30 -1.80 5.57 -1.02
C VAL A 30 -3.12 5.03 -0.43
N THR A 31 -3.05 4.26 0.66
CA THR A 31 -4.25 3.81 1.39
C THR A 31 -5.06 5.00 1.89
N LYS A 32 -4.40 5.95 2.57
CA LYS A 32 -5.06 7.19 3.03
C LYS A 32 -5.67 7.98 1.88
N LEU A 33 -5.00 8.06 0.73
CA LEU A 33 -5.54 8.75 -0.45
C LEU A 33 -6.79 8.05 -0.98
N TRP A 34 -6.80 6.73 -1.10
CA TRP A 34 -7.99 5.98 -1.50
C TRP A 34 -9.16 6.15 -0.51
N ASP A 35 -8.85 6.25 0.79
CA ASP A 35 -9.82 6.50 1.86
C ASP A 35 -10.15 8.00 2.07
N SER A 36 -9.61 8.91 1.25
CA SER A 36 -9.86 10.36 1.38
C SER A 36 -11.26 10.80 0.96
N TRP A 37 -12.01 9.90 0.33
CA TRP A 37 -13.43 10.04 0.03
C TRP A 37 -14.20 9.01 0.85
N GLU A 38 -15.14 9.48 1.68
CA GLU A 38 -16.01 8.58 2.43
C GLU A 38 -17.00 7.83 1.53
N ASP A 39 -17.64 6.81 2.08
CA ASP A 39 -18.72 6.12 1.42
C ASP A 39 -19.87 7.09 1.07
N ALA A 40 -20.40 6.93 -0.15
CA ALA A 40 -21.43 7.79 -0.72
C ALA A 40 -21.04 9.29 -0.83
N ALA A 41 -19.75 9.64 -0.85
CA ALA A 41 -19.30 11.00 -1.19
C ALA A 41 -19.62 11.38 -2.64
N LEU A 42 -19.59 10.41 -3.58
CA LEU A 42 -20.01 10.62 -4.96
C LEU A 42 -21.54 10.50 -5.07
N ILE A 43 -22.21 11.59 -5.44
CA ILE A 43 -23.67 11.67 -5.59
C ILE A 43 -24.05 11.55 -7.08
N ALA A 44 -23.37 12.31 -7.94
CA ALA A 44 -23.58 12.36 -9.38
C ALA A 44 -25.05 12.58 -9.81
N ASP A 45 -25.78 13.45 -9.10
CA ASP A 45 -27.19 13.74 -9.40
C ASP A 45 -27.31 14.91 -10.39
N ARG A 46 -27.83 14.59 -11.58
CA ARG A 46 -28.06 15.55 -12.65
C ARG A 46 -29.21 16.53 -12.36
N GLN A 47 -30.22 16.13 -11.59
CA GLN A 47 -31.41 16.95 -11.35
C GLN A 47 -31.11 18.06 -10.34
N SER A 48 -30.45 17.74 -9.22
CA SER A 48 -29.99 18.74 -8.25
C SER A 48 -28.70 19.46 -8.68
N GLY A 49 -27.93 18.89 -9.61
CA GLY A 49 -26.63 19.42 -10.04
C GLY A 49 -25.48 19.10 -9.08
N ILE A 50 -25.71 18.24 -8.08
CA ILE A 50 -24.72 17.89 -7.07
C ILE A 50 -23.90 16.70 -7.55
N PHE A 51 -22.61 16.92 -7.81
CA PHE A 51 -21.69 15.85 -8.19
C PHE A 51 -21.17 15.05 -6.99
N ALA A 52 -20.77 15.73 -5.92
CA ALA A 52 -20.23 15.09 -4.72
C ALA A 52 -20.57 15.90 -3.46
N ASP A 53 -20.66 15.20 -2.34
CA ASP A 53 -20.74 15.77 -1.00
C ASP A 53 -19.32 16.16 -0.55
N THR A 54 -19.02 17.45 -0.52
CA THR A 54 -17.68 17.94 -0.19
C THR A 54 -17.32 17.79 1.28
N ASP A 55 -18.32 17.64 2.16
CA ASP A 55 -18.09 17.44 3.60
C ASP A 55 -17.56 16.02 3.88
N LYS A 56 -17.61 15.14 2.88
CA LYS A 56 -17.13 13.75 2.91
C LYS A 56 -15.80 13.55 2.17
N ILE A 57 -15.10 14.65 1.84
CA ILE A 57 -13.84 14.61 1.08
C ILE A 57 -12.76 15.31 1.90
N HIS A 58 -11.77 14.54 2.36
CA HIS A 58 -10.84 14.99 3.39
C HIS A 58 -9.38 14.97 2.96
N PRO A 59 -8.60 16.03 3.23
CA PRO A 59 -7.16 15.97 3.05
C PRO A 59 -6.53 14.93 3.99
N ILE A 60 -5.52 14.21 3.50
CA ILE A 60 -4.82 13.18 4.29
C ILE A 60 -3.71 13.78 5.18
N ASN A 61 -3.24 14.99 4.85
CA ASN A 61 -2.22 15.75 5.58
C ASN A 61 -1.03 14.90 6.07
N HIS A 62 -0.55 13.98 5.24
CA HIS A 62 0.55 13.09 5.59
C HIS A 62 1.88 13.84 5.58
N ILE A 63 2.65 13.72 6.66
CA ILE A 63 4.02 14.19 6.77
C ILE A 63 4.84 13.05 7.38
N GLY A 64 5.61 12.37 6.53
CA GLY A 64 6.46 11.24 6.90
C GLY A 64 7.93 11.48 6.57
N LYS A 65 8.74 10.42 6.67
CA LYS A 65 10.17 10.47 6.40
C LYS A 65 10.45 10.56 4.91
N TYR A 66 9.64 9.90 4.08
CA TYR A 66 9.85 9.79 2.63
C TYR A 66 8.87 10.61 1.80
N HIS A 67 7.70 10.93 2.34
CA HIS A 67 6.57 11.52 1.64
C HIS A 67 5.91 12.63 2.46
N ARG A 68 5.51 13.70 1.77
CA ARG A 68 4.72 14.79 2.33
C ARG A 68 3.57 15.09 1.37
N VAL A 69 2.35 14.69 1.73
CA VAL A 69 1.20 14.66 0.82
C VAL A 69 -0.02 15.27 1.51
N LYS A 70 -0.54 16.36 0.94
CA LYS A 70 -1.72 17.06 1.49
C LYS A 70 -3.02 16.27 1.28
N GLY A 71 -3.24 15.72 0.07
CA GLY A 71 -4.54 15.18 -0.34
C GLY A 71 -5.62 16.27 -0.50
N PRO A 72 -6.90 15.90 -0.73
CA PRO A 72 -7.42 14.54 -0.96
C PRO A 72 -6.95 13.95 -2.30
N LEU A 73 -7.32 12.69 -2.58
CA LEU A 73 -7.19 12.13 -3.93
C LEU A 73 -8.12 12.89 -4.88
N THR A 74 -7.64 13.19 -6.09
CA THR A 74 -8.40 13.96 -7.11
C THR A 74 -9.50 13.16 -7.79
N LEU A 75 -9.63 11.87 -7.45
CA LEU A 75 -10.61 10.95 -8.01
C LEU A 75 -11.45 10.34 -6.89
N PRO A 76 -12.74 10.08 -7.13
CA PRO A 76 -13.58 9.39 -6.17
C PRO A 76 -13.08 7.98 -5.89
N ARG A 77 -13.39 7.49 -4.68
CA ARG A 77 -13.14 6.11 -4.26
C ARG A 77 -13.79 5.12 -5.24
N SER A 78 -13.08 4.04 -5.56
CA SER A 78 -13.63 2.95 -6.38
C SER A 78 -14.56 2.05 -5.56
N PRO A 79 -15.41 1.20 -6.17
CA PRO A 79 -16.27 0.28 -5.42
C PRO A 79 -15.54 -0.65 -4.43
N GLN A 80 -14.27 -0.98 -4.69
CA GLN A 80 -13.44 -1.81 -3.80
C GLN A 80 -12.77 -0.99 -2.68
N GLY A 81 -12.85 0.33 -2.72
CA GLY A 81 -12.08 1.24 -1.88
C GLY A 81 -10.64 1.38 -2.33
N ARG A 82 -9.93 0.26 -2.40
CA ARG A 82 -8.54 0.16 -2.83
C ARG A 82 -8.31 -1.12 -3.65
N PRO A 83 -7.25 -1.18 -4.48
CA PRO A 83 -6.87 -2.41 -5.17
C PRO A 83 -6.45 -3.52 -4.18
N VAL A 84 -6.51 -4.78 -4.61
CA VAL A 84 -5.97 -5.91 -3.85
C VAL A 84 -4.45 -5.77 -3.74
N TYR A 85 -3.91 -5.88 -2.52
CA TYR A 85 -2.48 -5.81 -2.26
C TYR A 85 -1.80 -7.15 -2.48
N VAL A 86 -1.02 -7.24 -3.56
CA VAL A 86 -0.21 -8.41 -3.90
C VAL A 86 1.27 -8.12 -3.62
N GLN A 87 1.96 -9.04 -2.96
CA GLN A 87 3.37 -8.90 -2.61
C GLN A 87 4.16 -10.17 -2.99
N ALA A 88 5.43 -10.02 -3.37
CA ALA A 88 6.26 -11.13 -3.87
C ALA A 88 7.65 -11.27 -3.21
N GLY A 89 7.87 -10.63 -2.07
CA GLY A 89 9.17 -10.60 -1.39
C GLY A 89 9.28 -11.66 -0.30
N SER A 90 10.19 -12.62 -0.48
CA SER A 90 10.41 -13.74 0.46
C SER A 90 11.51 -13.49 1.51
N SER A 91 12.16 -12.33 1.52
CA SER A 91 13.17 -11.95 2.54
C SER A 91 12.53 -11.74 3.92
N GLN A 92 13.32 -11.61 4.99
CA GLN A 92 12.78 -11.36 6.34
C GLN A 92 11.95 -10.06 6.38
N ASP A 93 12.50 -8.94 5.88
CA ASP A 93 11.74 -7.67 5.79
C ASP A 93 10.54 -7.81 4.85
N GLY A 94 10.69 -8.54 3.75
CA GLY A 94 9.60 -8.81 2.80
C GLY A 94 8.44 -9.55 3.42
N ARG A 95 8.72 -10.56 4.25
CA ARG A 95 7.71 -11.33 4.97
C ARG A 95 7.05 -10.52 6.08
N SER A 96 7.82 -9.70 6.81
CA SER A 96 7.28 -8.77 7.81
C SER A 96 6.41 -7.66 7.18
N PHE A 97 6.78 -7.20 5.99
CA PHE A 97 5.98 -6.24 5.23
C PHE A 97 4.71 -6.91 4.70
N ALA A 98 4.83 -8.10 4.11
CA ALA A 98 3.70 -8.86 3.60
C ALA A 98 2.68 -9.18 4.70
N SER A 99 3.13 -9.54 5.91
CA SER A 99 2.21 -9.84 7.01
C SER A 99 1.38 -8.63 7.46
N ARG A 100 1.84 -7.40 7.21
CA ARG A 100 1.11 -6.16 7.56
C ARG A 100 0.14 -5.72 6.47
N TYR A 101 0.50 -5.91 5.20
CA TYR A 101 -0.20 -5.28 4.08
C TYR A 101 -0.78 -6.24 3.05
N ALA A 102 -0.16 -7.41 2.83
CA ALA A 102 -0.51 -8.26 1.69
C ALA A 102 -1.83 -9.01 1.92
N GLU A 103 -2.70 -8.98 0.92
CA GLU A 103 -3.90 -9.81 0.82
C GLU A 103 -3.62 -11.09 0.02
N ALA A 104 -2.66 -11.02 -0.91
CA ALA A 104 -2.12 -12.17 -1.62
C ALA A 104 -0.59 -12.11 -1.69
N ILE A 105 0.06 -13.28 -1.57
CA ILE A 105 1.51 -13.40 -1.65
C ILE A 105 1.87 -14.34 -2.80
N PHE A 106 2.62 -13.82 -3.76
CA PHE A 106 3.23 -14.63 -4.81
C PHE A 106 4.58 -15.15 -4.33
N THR A 107 4.75 -16.46 -4.28
CA THR A 107 6.00 -17.11 -3.87
C THR A 107 6.30 -18.31 -4.77
N ALA A 108 7.58 -18.68 -4.88
CA ALA A 108 8.07 -19.72 -5.76
C ALA A 108 8.94 -20.73 -4.99
N HIS A 109 8.32 -21.53 -4.12
CA HIS A 109 9.02 -22.61 -3.41
C HIS A 109 9.10 -23.87 -4.28
N GLN A 110 10.30 -24.46 -4.37
CA GLN A 110 10.57 -25.63 -5.21
C GLN A 110 10.18 -26.98 -4.57
N THR A 111 9.95 -26.99 -3.25
CA THR A 111 9.57 -28.19 -2.50
C THR A 111 8.37 -27.89 -1.60
N LEU A 112 7.57 -28.92 -1.31
CA LEU A 112 6.42 -28.80 -0.41
C LEU A 112 6.83 -28.39 1.00
N GLY A 113 7.94 -28.95 1.52
CA GLY A 113 8.44 -28.63 2.87
C GLY A 113 8.76 -27.14 3.02
N ASN A 114 9.51 -26.56 2.08
CA ASN A 114 9.85 -25.13 2.10
C ASN A 114 8.58 -24.25 1.98
N ALA A 115 7.59 -24.70 1.20
CA ALA A 115 6.32 -23.99 1.06
C ALA A 115 5.51 -24.00 2.36
N GLN A 116 5.49 -25.13 3.08
CA GLN A 116 4.80 -25.26 4.37
C GLN A 116 5.47 -24.41 5.46
N GLU A 117 6.81 -24.39 5.51
CA GLU A 117 7.57 -23.54 6.44
C GLU A 117 7.29 -22.05 6.20
N PHE A 118 7.32 -21.61 4.93
CA PHE A 118 7.00 -20.23 4.57
C PHE A 118 5.55 -19.87 4.94
N TYR A 119 4.59 -20.76 4.66
CA TYR A 119 3.20 -20.56 5.04
C TYR A 119 3.06 -20.39 6.56
N ALA A 120 3.68 -21.27 7.35
CA ALA A 120 3.62 -21.21 8.80
C ALA A 120 4.24 -19.92 9.35
N ASP A 121 5.39 -19.50 8.83
CA ASP A 121 6.04 -18.23 9.21
C ASP A 121 5.17 -17.01 8.89
N ILE A 122 4.59 -16.94 7.68
CA ILE A 122 3.67 -15.85 7.32
C ILE A 122 2.46 -15.83 8.26
N LYS A 123 1.82 -16.97 8.52
CA LYS A 123 0.65 -17.04 9.42
C LYS A 123 1.00 -16.63 10.85
N ALA A 124 2.18 -17.01 11.34
CA ALA A 124 2.66 -16.57 12.65
C ALA A 124 2.87 -15.06 12.71
N ARG A 125 3.45 -14.46 11.67
CA ARG A 125 3.65 -12.99 11.58
C ARG A 125 2.34 -12.23 11.48
N VAL A 126 1.39 -12.69 10.67
CA VAL A 126 0.06 -12.09 10.57
C VAL A 126 -0.58 -12.05 11.97
N LYS A 127 -0.58 -13.17 12.69
CA LYS A 127 -1.10 -13.22 14.07
C LYS A 127 -0.41 -12.23 15.02
N SER A 128 0.87 -11.91 14.79
CA SER A 128 1.61 -10.97 15.63
C SER A 128 1.29 -9.50 15.38
N VAL A 129 0.70 -9.16 14.22
CA VAL A 129 0.38 -7.77 13.85
C VAL A 129 -1.09 -7.39 14.08
N GLY A 130 -1.95 -8.35 14.42
CA GLY A 130 -3.39 -8.15 14.68
C GLY A 130 -4.27 -8.69 13.58
#